data_AF-A0A3Q9RPC6-F1
#
_entry.id   AF-A0A3Q9RPC6-F1
#
_cell.length_a   1.000
_cell.length_b   1.000
_cell.length_c   1.000
_cell.angle_alpha   90.00
_cell.angle_beta   90.00
_cell.angle_gamma   90.00
#
_symmetry.space_group_name_H-M   'P 1'
#
loop_
_entity.id
_entity.type
_entity.pdbx_description
1 polymer ?
#
loop_
_entity_poly.entity_id
_entity_poly.type
_entity_poly.pdbx_seq_one_letter_code
_entity_poly.pdbx_strand_id
1 'polypeptide(L)' 'MNTRQAYRTFIRHQLEVMSDEGEISLSCEEIEAFVSGAEDDYDFYKQLGEFLSEYIENYGERYGIDV' A
#
# COMPACT_ATOMS: atom_id res chain seq x y z
N MET A 1 -1.13 -2.22 16.58
CA MET A 1 -0.70 -1.83 15.23
C MET A 1 -1.76 -0.90 14.66
N ASN A 2 -1.42 0.33 14.30
CA ASN A 2 -2.35 1.24 13.63
C ASN A 2 -2.28 1.05 12.10
N THR A 3 -3.25 1.59 11.37
CA THR A 3 -3.33 1.46 9.90
C THR A 3 -2.05 1.92 9.20
N ARG A 4 -1.43 3.00 9.70
CA ARG A 4 -0.15 3.51 9.16
C ARG A 4 0.98 2.49 9.34
N GLN A 5 1.12 1.90 10.52
CA GLN A 5 2.11 0.85 10.80
C GLN A 5 1.86 -0.40 9.96
N ALA A 6 0.60 -0.79 9.77
CA ALA A 6 0.24 -1.94 8.92
C ALA A 6 0.61 -1.70 7.45
N TYR A 7 0.31 -0.49 6.93
CA TYR A 7 0.70 -0.06 5.60
C TYR A 7 2.22 -0.11 5.41
N ARG A 8 2.97 0.47 6.36
CA ARG A 8 4.44 0.46 6.36
C ARG A 8 4.98 -0.96 6.23
N THR A 9 4.52 -1.84 7.10
CA THR A 9 4.96 -3.25 7.12
C THR A 9 4.63 -3.96 5.82
N PHE A 10 3.44 -3.72 5.26
CA PHE A 10 3.02 -4.35 4.01
C PHE A 10 3.87 -3.90 2.82
N ILE A 11 3.98 -2.58 2.58
CA ILE A 11 4.74 -2.06 1.43
C ILE A 11 6.22 -2.42 1.55
N ARG A 12 6.81 -2.30 2.74
CA ARG A 12 8.20 -2.69 2.96
C ARG A 12 8.43 -4.15 2.59
N HIS A 13 7.54 -5.04 3.05
CA HIS A 13 7.64 -6.45 2.74
C HIS A 13 7.52 -6.74 1.23
N GLN A 14 6.61 -6.06 0.52
CA GLN A 14 6.51 -6.22 -0.95
C GLN A 14 7.80 -5.78 -1.66
N LEU A 15 8.40 -4.66 -1.24
CA LEU A 15 9.64 -4.15 -1.82
C LEU A 15 10.84 -5.06 -1.51
N GLU A 16 10.92 -5.60 -0.29
CA GLU A 16 11.92 -6.60 0.09
C GLU A 16 11.82 -7.84 -0.81
N VAL A 17 10.62 -8.38 -1.00
CA VAL A 17 10.38 -9.55 -1.86
C VAL A 17 10.77 -9.27 -3.32
N MET A 18 10.31 -8.16 -3.90
CA MET A 18 10.67 -7.78 -5.27
C MET A 18 12.19 -7.59 -5.45
N SER A 19 12.87 -7.09 -4.40
CA SER A 19 14.33 -6.95 -4.42
C SER A 19 15.03 -8.29 -4.32
N ASP A 20 14.54 -9.21 -3.49
CA ASP A 20 15.08 -10.57 -3.32
C ASP A 20 14.87 -11.42 -4.59
N GLU A 21 13.75 -11.20 -5.31
CA GLU A 21 13.45 -11.83 -6.60
C GLU A 21 14.22 -11.19 -7.77
N GLY A 22 14.93 -10.08 -7.53
CA GLY A 22 15.73 -9.37 -8.52
C GLY A 22 14.92 -8.55 -9.54
N GLU A 23 13.64 -8.31 -9.26
CA GLU A 23 12.77 -7.45 -10.09
C GLU A 23 13.13 -5.97 -9.95
N ILE A 24 13.59 -5.59 -8.75
CA ILE A 24 14.12 -4.27 -8.46
C ILE A 24 15.47 -4.40 -7.75
N SER A 25 16.28 -3.35 -7.81
CA SER A 25 17.55 -3.29 -7.08
C SER A 25 17.50 -2.10 -6.13
N LEU A 26 16.90 -2.33 -4.95
CA LEU A 26 16.84 -1.36 -3.86
C LEU A 26 17.55 -1.94 -2.64
N SER A 27 18.39 -1.14 -2.01
CA SER A 27 18.92 -1.44 -0.67
C SER A 27 17.82 -1.27 0.39
N CYS A 28 18.03 -1.87 1.57
CA CYS A 28 17.11 -1.68 2.71
C CYS A 28 16.93 -0.20 3.08
N GLU A 29 17.97 0.62 2.93
CA GLU A 29 17.93 2.06 3.20
C GLU A 29 17.06 2.80 2.17
N GLU A 30 17.16 2.44 0.89
CA GLU A 30 16.31 2.99 -0.18
C GLU A 30 14.85 2.58 -0.03
N ILE A 31 14.59 1.33 0.39
CA ILE A 31 13.25 0.86 0.71
C ILE A 31 12.64 1.70 1.84
N GLU A 32 13.35 1.89 2.95
CA GLU A 32 12.82 2.69 4.07
C GLU A 32 12.63 4.17 3.68
N ALA A 33 13.53 4.73 2.87
CA ALA A 33 13.38 6.09 2.34
C ALA A 33 12.12 6.21 1.46
N PHE A 34 11.88 5.23 0.58
CA PHE A 34 10.69 5.19 -0.27
C PHE A 34 9.41 5.10 0.56
N VAL A 35 9.36 4.16 1.51
CA VAL A 35 8.18 3.97 2.36
C VAL A 35 7.89 5.22 3.18
N SER A 36 8.93 5.87 3.73
CA SER A 36 8.76 7.13 4.44
C SER A 36 8.23 8.25 3.53
N GLY A 37 8.69 8.34 2.28
CA GLY A 37 8.21 9.35 1.33
C GLY A 37 6.75 9.11 0.92
N ALA A 38 6.39 7.85 0.63
CA ALA A 38 5.03 7.47 0.28
C ALA A 38 4.04 7.67 1.44
N GLU A 39 4.51 7.61 2.69
CA GLU A 39 3.67 7.87 3.87
C GLU A 39 3.31 9.34 4.09
N ASP A 40 4.04 10.26 3.47
CA ASP A 40 3.75 11.70 3.53
C ASP A 40 3.06 12.20 2.25
N ASP A 41 2.85 11.30 1.28
CA ASP A 41 2.18 11.61 0.01
C ASP A 41 0.64 11.60 0.19
N TYR A 42 0.07 12.80 0.28
CA TYR A 42 -1.37 13.00 0.40
C TYR A 42 -2.15 12.46 -0.82
N ASP A 43 -1.60 12.62 -2.02
CA ASP A 43 -2.28 12.21 -3.26
C ASP A 43 -2.34 10.68 -3.34
N PHE A 44 -1.29 9.98 -2.90
CA PHE A 44 -1.30 8.52 -2.77
C PHE A 44 -2.46 8.03 -1.90
N TYR A 45 -2.65 8.60 -0.70
CA TYR A 45 -3.74 8.20 0.19
C TYR A 45 -5.12 8.52 -0.38
N LYS A 46 -5.25 9.66 -1.06
CA LYS A 46 -6.49 10.05 -1.72
C LYS A 46 -6.86 9.02 -2.80
N GLN A 47 -5.92 8.67 -3.67
CA GLN A 47 -6.14 7.67 -4.73
C GLN A 47 -6.45 6.28 -4.16
N LEU A 48 -5.78 5.89 -3.07
CA LEU A 48 -6.10 4.64 -2.39
C LEU A 48 -7.53 4.65 -1.82
N GLY A 49 -7.96 5.76 -1.24
CA GLY A 49 -9.34 5.94 -0.78
C GLY A 49 -10.36 5.85 -1.92
N GLU A 50 -10.12 6.54 -3.02
CA GLU A 50 -10.95 6.49 -4.23
C GLU A 50 -11.05 5.07 -4.77
N PHE A 51 -9.92 4.37 -4.91
CA PHE A 51 -9.88 2.96 -5.34
C PHE A 51 -10.71 2.05 -4.41
N LEU A 52 -10.55 2.19 -3.09
CA LEU A 52 -11.28 1.36 -2.12
C LEU A 52 -12.79 1.62 -2.19
N SER A 53 -13.20 2.88 -2.33
CA SER A 53 -14.61 3.25 -2.53
C SER A 53 -15.17 2.63 -3.81
N GLU A 54 -14.50 2.81 -4.95
CA GLU A 54 -14.93 2.22 -6.23
C GLU A 54 -14.98 0.69 -6.16
N TYR A 55 -14.01 0.05 -5.50
CA TYR A 55 -14.00 -1.40 -5.36
C TYR A 55 -15.18 -1.90 -4.52
N ILE A 56 -15.51 -1.21 -3.43
CA ILE A 56 -16.67 -1.51 -2.60
C ILE A 56 -17.97 -1.29 -3.37
N GLU A 57 -18.10 -0.20 -4.12
CA GLU A 57 -19.29 0.03 -4.96
C GLU A 57 -19.49 -1.08 -6.00
N ASN A 58 -18.40 -1.53 -6.63
CA ASN A 58 -18.48 -2.53 -7.70
C ASN A 58 -18.62 -3.98 -7.21
N TYR A 59 -18.11 -4.30 -6.01
CA TYR A 59 -18.00 -5.68 -5.54
C TYR A 59 -18.52 -5.92 -4.11
N GLY A 60 -18.91 -4.88 -3.39
CA GLY A 60 -19.32 -4.91 -1.99
C GLY A 60 -20.48 -5.87 -1.72
N GLU A 61 -21.45 -5.93 -2.63
CA GLU A 61 -22.59 -6.85 -2.53
C GLU A 61 -22.15 -8.32 -2.39
N ARG A 62 -21.03 -8.71 -3.03
CA ARG A 62 -20.49 -10.08 -2.95
C ARG A 62 -19.99 -10.44 -1.56
N TYR A 63 -19.72 -9.43 -0.74
CA TYR A 63 -19.26 -9.56 0.63
C TYR A 63 -20.35 -9.21 1.65
N GLY A 64 -21.59 -8.96 1.20
CA GLY A 64 -22.69 -8.54 2.06
C GLY A 64 -22.56 -7.10 2.58
N ILE A 65 -21.77 -6.27 1.89
CA ILE A 65 -21.65 -4.84 2.15
C ILE A 65 -22.68 -4.14 1.26
N ASP A 66 -23.64 -3.47 1.90
CA ASP A 66 -24.63 -2.62 1.23
C ASP A 66 -24.05 -1.20 1.15
N VAL A 67 -23.99 -0.61 -0.05
CA VAL A 67 -23.24 0.61 -0.36
C VAL A 67 -24.16 1.77 -0.69
#